data_AF-A0A8X6Y013-F1
#
_entry.id   AF-A0A8X6Y013-F1
#
_cell.length_a   1.000
_cell.length_b   1.000
_cell.length_c   1.000
_cell.angle_alpha   90.00
_cell.angle_beta   90.00
_cell.angle_gamma   90.00
#
_symmetry.space_group_name_H-M   'P 1'
#
loop_
_entity.id
_entity.type
_entity.pdbx_description
1 polymer ?
#
loop_
_entity_poly.entity_id
_entity_poly.type
_entity_poly.pdbx_seq_one_letter_code
_entity_poly.pdbx_strand_id
1 'polypeptide(L)'
;MDRVAMAPASSHFTAGKYTRFDGWCLIHNSRLNMVLFKANKRGILSAARACRKYGKWDETLPHVINHCPSYSVALQMKQNAVLARIRAVVAFKCTILSENQDVRPNGLRPDLVEHIDNNIYIIKVTIPFENTRQAFNPARERKVFKNLDLLHHFSTFGF
;
A
#
# COMPACT_ATOMS: atom_id res chain seq x y z
N MET A 1 -13.83 9.59 -13.78
CA MET A 1 -12.53 10.29 -13.92
C MET A 1 -12.73 11.63 -13.25
N ASP A 2 -12.35 11.79 -11.97
CA ASP A 2 -12.41 13.09 -11.29
C ASP A 2 -11.28 13.17 -10.27
N ARG A 3 -10.13 13.67 -10.71
CA ARG A 3 -9.08 14.23 -9.85
C ARG A 3 -8.35 15.32 -10.63
N VAL A 4 -8.93 16.51 -10.63
CA VAL A 4 -8.20 17.72 -10.99
C VAL A 4 -7.20 17.99 -9.86
N ALA A 5 -5.93 18.08 -10.20
CA ALA A 5 -4.86 18.37 -9.28
C ALA A 5 -4.99 19.81 -8.76
N MET A 6 -5.36 19.99 -7.50
CA MET A 6 -5.45 21.31 -6.86
C MET A 6 -4.11 21.86 -6.35
N ALA A 7 -2.98 21.21 -6.64
CA ALA A 7 -1.66 21.62 -6.15
C ALA A 7 -0.65 21.72 -7.30
N PRO A 8 0.12 22.82 -7.42
CA PRO A 8 1.14 22.99 -8.47
C PRO A 8 2.29 21.97 -8.36
N ALA A 9 2.48 21.33 -7.20
CA ALA A 9 3.43 20.24 -6.99
C ALA A 9 2.90 18.85 -7.42
N SER A 10 1.66 18.77 -7.90
CA SER A 10 1.09 17.55 -8.47
C SER A 10 1.83 17.21 -9.76
N SER A 11 2.84 16.34 -9.65
CA SER A 11 3.57 15.80 -10.80
C SER A 11 2.61 15.34 -11.89
N HIS A 12 2.66 16.04 -13.03
CA HIS A 12 2.12 15.57 -14.30
C HIS A 12 2.86 14.28 -14.72
N PHE A 13 2.52 13.15 -14.10
CA PHE A 13 2.87 11.81 -14.58
C PHE A 13 2.30 11.53 -15.99
N THR A 14 1.54 12.47 -16.56
CA THR A 14 0.91 12.39 -17.88
C THR A 14 1.84 12.76 -19.03
N ALA A 15 2.94 13.49 -18.80
CA ALA A 15 3.83 13.94 -19.88
C ALA A 15 4.92 12.92 -20.28
N GLY A 16 5.10 11.83 -19.52
CA GLY A 16 6.09 10.79 -19.82
C GLY A 16 7.57 11.22 -19.68
N LYS A 17 7.88 12.51 -19.46
CA LYS A 17 9.24 12.97 -19.16
C LYS A 17 9.76 12.21 -17.93
N TYR A 18 10.91 11.54 -18.09
CA TYR A 18 11.56 10.67 -17.09
C TYR A 18 10.90 9.31 -16.81
N THR A 19 9.92 8.89 -17.62
CA THR A 19 9.40 7.52 -17.58
C THR A 19 10.00 6.72 -18.73
N ARG A 20 10.62 5.58 -18.43
CA ARG A 20 11.09 4.65 -19.49
C ARG A 20 9.88 4.17 -20.32
N PHE A 21 10.11 3.89 -21.60
CA PHE A 21 9.04 3.52 -22.55
C PHE A 21 8.23 2.28 -22.11
N ASP A 22 8.89 1.31 -21.49
CA ASP A 22 8.28 0.12 -20.88
C ASP A 22 7.36 0.48 -19.71
N GLY A 23 7.78 1.39 -18.83
CA GLY A 23 6.97 1.93 -17.75
C GLY A 23 5.75 2.70 -18.29
N TRP A 24 5.93 3.50 -19.34
CA TRP A 24 4.84 4.20 -20.01
C TRP A 24 3.81 3.22 -20.59
N CYS A 25 4.26 2.21 -21.34
CA CYS A 25 3.39 1.18 -21.91
C CYS A 25 2.59 0.46 -20.82
N LEU A 26 3.24 0.05 -19.72
CA LEU A 26 2.56 -0.62 -18.62
C LEU A 26 1.53 0.30 -17.96
N ILE A 27 1.88 1.53 -17.63
CA ILE A 27 0.98 2.48 -16.93
C ILE A 27 -0.24 2.80 -17.79
N HIS A 28 -0.05 3.12 -19.07
CA HIS A 28 -1.15 3.46 -19.97
C HIS A 28 -2.07 2.28 -20.22
N ASN A 29 -1.51 1.10 -20.50
CA ASN A 29 -2.31 -0.11 -20.65
C ASN A 29 -3.04 -0.49 -19.36
N SER A 30 -2.41 -0.27 -18.19
CA SER A 30 -3.04 -0.57 -16.90
C SER A 30 -4.25 0.32 -16.64
N ARG A 31 -4.13 1.62 -16.94
CA ARG A 31 -5.23 2.59 -16.77
C ARG A 31 -6.42 2.30 -17.68
N LEU A 32 -6.14 1.84 -18.90
CA LEU A 32 -7.17 1.46 -19.88
C LEU A 32 -7.66 0.02 -19.69
N ASN A 33 -7.17 -0.70 -18.67
CA ASN A 33 -7.42 -2.12 -18.43
C ASN A 33 -7.12 -3.01 -19.66
N MET A 34 -6.15 -2.59 -20.48
CA MET A 34 -5.68 -3.29 -21.68
C MET A 34 -4.50 -4.20 -21.42
N VAL A 35 -3.95 -4.21 -20.19
CA VAL A 35 -2.92 -5.19 -19.83
C VAL A 35 -3.53 -6.58 -19.93
N LEU A 36 -2.90 -7.42 -20.74
CA LEU A 36 -3.31 -8.79 -20.99
C LEU A 36 -3.02 -9.68 -19.78
N PHE A 37 -3.77 -9.51 -18.70
CA PHE A 37 -3.79 -10.45 -17.59
C PHE A 37 -4.64 -11.68 -17.93
N LYS A 38 -4.27 -12.84 -17.38
CA LYS A 38 -4.98 -14.10 -17.65
C LYS A 38 -6.47 -14.04 -17.27
N ALA A 39 -6.84 -13.37 -16.18
CA ALA A 39 -8.24 -13.27 -15.77
C ALA A 39 -9.08 -12.34 -16.66
N ASN A 40 -8.44 -11.49 -17.46
CA ASN A 40 -9.10 -10.51 -18.36
C ASN A 40 -9.25 -11.01 -19.80
N LYS A 41 -8.80 -12.24 -20.12
CA LYS A 41 -8.94 -12.81 -21.47
C LYS A 41 -10.42 -13.10 -21.76
N ARG A 42 -11.02 -12.32 -22.68
CA ARG A 42 -12.40 -12.50 -23.15
C ARG A 42 -12.43 -13.58 -24.24
N GLY A 43 -13.49 -14.40 -24.26
CA GLY A 43 -13.74 -15.37 -25.33
C GLY A 43 -13.09 -16.75 -25.18
N ILE A 44 -12.27 -16.98 -24.14
CA ILE A 44 -11.67 -18.30 -23.86
C ILE A 44 -12.17 -18.78 -22.50
N LEU A 45 -13.29 -19.51 -22.50
CA LEU A 45 -13.98 -19.97 -21.28
C LEU A 45 -13.15 -20.94 -20.43
N SER A 46 -12.17 -21.63 -21.02
CA SER A 46 -11.29 -22.60 -20.34
C SER A 46 -9.86 -22.07 -20.08
N ALA A 47 -9.60 -20.78 -20.28
CA ALA A 47 -8.26 -20.24 -20.09
C ALA A 47 -7.86 -20.28 -18.60
N ALA A 48 -6.64 -20.75 -18.32
CA ALA A 48 -6.06 -20.65 -16.99
C ALA A 48 -6.03 -19.19 -16.53
N ARG A 49 -6.75 -18.88 -15.45
CA ARG A 49 -6.87 -17.52 -14.87
C ARG A 49 -5.80 -17.21 -13.83
N ALA A 50 -5.13 -18.24 -13.31
CA ALA A 50 -4.18 -18.13 -12.21
C ALA A 50 -2.98 -17.23 -12.53
N CYS A 51 -2.52 -16.47 -11.54
CA CYS A 51 -1.33 -15.62 -11.61
C CYS A 51 -0.12 -16.36 -12.19
N ARG A 52 0.55 -15.78 -13.19
CA ARG A 52 1.74 -16.40 -13.81
C ARG A 52 2.93 -16.55 -12.87
N LYS A 53 3.04 -15.67 -11.86
CA LYS A 53 4.16 -15.67 -10.92
C LYS A 53 3.84 -16.44 -9.65
N TYR A 54 2.67 -16.21 -9.06
CA TYR A 54 2.29 -16.83 -7.80
C TYR A 54 1.60 -18.20 -7.98
N GLY A 55 1.02 -18.46 -9.14
CA GLY A 55 0.32 -19.72 -9.44
C GLY A 55 -1.03 -19.90 -8.74
N LYS A 56 -1.42 -18.98 -7.85
CA LYS A 56 -2.71 -18.96 -7.16
C LYS A 56 -3.41 -17.62 -7.37
N TRP A 57 -4.74 -17.65 -7.20
CA TRP A 57 -5.66 -16.52 -7.41
C TRP A 57 -5.67 -16.00 -8.86
N ASP A 58 -6.74 -15.30 -9.22
CA ASP A 58 -6.89 -14.75 -10.56
C ASP A 58 -5.83 -13.66 -10.82
N GLU A 59 -5.13 -13.79 -11.95
CA GLU A 59 -4.21 -12.78 -12.47
C GLU A 59 -5.05 -11.57 -12.91
N THR A 60 -5.20 -10.61 -12.00
CA THR A 60 -5.90 -9.35 -12.23
C THR A 60 -4.94 -8.19 -11.95
N LEU A 61 -5.26 -7.00 -12.46
CA LEU A 61 -4.47 -5.80 -12.19
C LEU A 61 -4.33 -5.50 -10.68
N PRO A 62 -5.40 -5.56 -9.85
CA PRO A 62 -5.28 -5.40 -8.40
C PRO A 62 -4.39 -6.46 -7.76
N HIS A 63 -4.52 -7.71 -8.20
CA HIS A 63 -3.68 -8.79 -7.70
C HIS A 63 -2.20 -8.50 -7.98
N VAL A 64 -1.83 -8.30 -9.24
CA VAL A 64 -0.44 -8.14 -9.65
C VAL A 64 0.21 -6.91 -9.01
N ILE A 65 -0.50 -5.77 -8.95
CA ILE A 65 0.10 -4.51 -8.48
C ILE A 65 0.12 -4.40 -6.96
N ASN A 66 -0.85 -4.97 -6.24
CA ASN A 66 -1.08 -4.69 -4.82
C ASN A 66 -1.16 -5.91 -3.89
N HIS A 67 -1.42 -7.12 -4.39
CA HIS A 67 -1.69 -8.27 -3.52
C HIS A 67 -0.81 -9.50 -3.79
N CYS A 68 -0.11 -9.54 -4.93
CA CYS A 68 0.67 -10.68 -5.34
C CYS A 68 1.90 -10.86 -4.45
N PRO A 69 2.02 -12.00 -3.73
CA PRO A 69 3.14 -12.25 -2.83
C PRO A 69 4.49 -12.31 -3.54
N SER A 70 4.51 -12.70 -4.82
CA SER A 70 5.74 -12.70 -5.63
C SER A 70 6.37 -11.32 -5.80
N TYR A 71 5.62 -10.25 -5.51
CA TYR A 71 6.10 -8.86 -5.56
C TYR A 71 6.13 -8.20 -4.18
N SER A 72 6.12 -8.97 -3.09
CA SER A 72 6.08 -8.48 -1.71
C SER A 72 7.13 -7.41 -1.41
N VAL A 73 8.36 -7.58 -1.91
CA VAL A 73 9.45 -6.60 -1.75
C VAL A 73 9.07 -5.25 -2.36
N ALA A 74 8.56 -5.24 -3.59
CA ALA A 74 8.13 -4.01 -4.25
C ALA A 74 6.90 -3.39 -3.56
N LEU A 75 5.98 -4.21 -3.04
CA LEU A 75 4.85 -3.74 -2.25
C LEU A 75 5.31 -3.05 -0.95
N GLN A 76 6.29 -3.64 -0.28
CA GLN A 76 6.88 -3.08 0.93
C GLN A 76 7.63 -1.78 0.63
N MET A 77 8.39 -1.70 -0.47
CA MET A 77 9.07 -0.46 -0.88
C MET A 77 8.08 0.70 -1.10
N LYS A 78 6.91 0.45 -1.70
CA LYS A 78 5.87 1.47 -1.85
C LYS A 78 5.39 1.99 -0.49
N GLN A 79 5.16 1.08 0.46
CA GLN A 79 4.73 1.43 1.82
C GLN A 79 5.82 2.22 2.55
N ASN A 80 7.08 1.76 2.49
CA ASN A 80 8.23 2.42 3.09
C ASN A 80 8.45 3.83 2.52
N ALA A 81 8.22 4.04 1.22
CA ALA A 81 8.34 5.37 0.61
C ALA A 81 7.33 6.37 1.19
N VAL A 82 6.10 5.93 1.48
CA VAL A 82 5.10 6.76 2.17
C VAL A 82 5.49 6.98 3.63
N LEU A 83 5.94 5.92 4.30
CA LEU A 83 6.38 5.99 5.69
C LEU A 83 7.54 6.97 5.88
N ALA A 84 8.54 6.94 5.00
CA ALA A 84 9.68 7.85 5.02
C ALA A 84 9.26 9.33 4.90
N ARG A 85 8.23 9.62 4.10
CA ARG A 85 7.66 10.98 3.99
C ARG A 85 6.95 11.40 5.26
N ILE A 86 6.19 10.50 5.89
CA ILE A 86 5.54 10.76 7.18
C ILE A 86 6.62 11.04 8.23
N ARG A 87 7.62 10.16 8.34
CA ARG A 87 8.74 10.29 9.27
C ARG A 87 9.46 11.64 9.11
N ALA A 88 9.78 12.05 7.88
CA ALA A 88 10.48 13.31 7.64
C ALA A 88 9.69 14.54 8.15
N VAL A 89 8.36 14.47 8.18
CA VAL A 89 7.51 15.55 8.69
C VAL A 89 7.39 15.51 10.21
N VAL A 90 7.29 14.31 10.80
CA VAL A 90 7.03 14.16 12.23
C VAL A 90 8.32 14.12 13.08
N ALA A 91 9.47 13.81 12.49
CA ALA A 91 10.75 13.63 13.20
C ALA A 91 11.16 14.77 14.14
N PHE A 92 10.70 16.01 13.89
CA PHE A 92 11.01 17.17 14.74
C PHE A 92 10.10 17.30 15.96
N LYS A 93 9.03 16.50 16.06
CA LYS A 93 7.95 16.66 17.05
C LYS A 93 7.66 15.39 17.86
N CYS A 94 8.31 14.27 17.55
CA CYS A 94 8.04 12.99 18.19
C CYS A 94 9.31 12.23 18.54
N THR A 95 9.19 11.34 19.52
CA THR A 95 10.15 10.26 19.73
C THR A 95 9.68 9.02 18.96
N ILE A 96 10.50 8.52 18.04
CA ILE A 96 10.20 7.27 17.33
C ILE A 96 10.50 6.10 18.27
N LEU A 97 9.45 5.35 18.58
CA LEU A 97 9.49 4.22 19.49
C LEU A 97 9.82 2.92 18.76
N SER A 98 9.27 2.74 17.55
CA SER A 98 9.43 1.53 16.77
C SER A 98 9.16 1.79 15.29
N GLU A 99 9.98 1.24 14.40
CA GLU A 99 9.75 1.30 12.95
C GLU A 99 9.99 -0.06 12.31
N ASN A 100 8.99 -0.57 11.59
CA ASN A 100 9.07 -1.82 10.85
C ASN A 100 9.75 -2.94 11.66
N GLN A 101 9.42 -3.09 12.94
CA GLN A 101 9.98 -4.11 13.81
C GLN A 101 8.88 -4.75 14.66
N ASP A 102 9.12 -5.99 15.09
CA ASP A 102 8.14 -6.75 15.85
C ASP A 102 8.00 -6.15 17.25
N VAL A 103 6.76 -5.84 17.62
CA VAL A 103 6.38 -5.46 18.97
C VAL A 103 5.87 -6.72 19.67
N ARG A 104 6.59 -7.16 20.69
CA ARG A 104 6.21 -8.28 21.57
C ARG A 104 4.98 -7.88 22.38
N PRO A 105 4.11 -8.83 22.80
CA PRO A 105 4.29 -10.29 22.76
C PRO A 105 3.81 -10.99 21.49
N ASN A 106 2.95 -10.37 20.67
CA ASN A 106 2.24 -11.08 19.59
C ASN A 106 2.99 -11.13 18.24
N GLY A 107 4.24 -10.65 18.19
CA GLY A 107 5.01 -10.57 16.94
C GLY A 107 4.37 -9.65 15.89
N LEU A 108 3.53 -8.70 16.33
CA LEU A 108 2.90 -7.74 15.43
C LEU A 108 3.93 -6.67 15.09
N ARG A 109 4.11 -6.45 13.78
CA ARG A 109 5.08 -5.49 13.25
C ARG A 109 4.39 -4.20 12.82
N PRO A 110 4.18 -3.18 13.69
CA PRO A 110 3.71 -1.86 13.26
C PRO A 110 4.65 -1.25 12.22
N ASP A 111 4.11 -0.37 11.37
CA ASP A 111 4.95 0.28 10.36
C ASP A 111 5.76 1.38 11.05
N LEU A 112 5.11 2.16 11.92
CA LEU A 112 5.74 3.17 12.76
C LEU A 112 4.95 3.36 14.07
N VAL A 113 5.65 3.52 15.18
CA VAL A 113 5.11 3.87 16.48
C VAL A 113 5.86 5.11 16.97
N GLU A 114 5.12 6.13 17.35
CA GLU A 114 5.67 7.43 17.77
C GLU A 114 5.06 7.84 19.10
N HIS A 115 5.85 8.50 19.92
CA HIS A 115 5.43 9.13 21.17
C HIS A 115 5.46 10.64 20.99
N ILE A 116 4.32 11.29 21.24
CA ILE A 116 4.16 12.74 21.19
C ILE A 116 3.42 13.16 22.46
N ASP A 117 4.08 13.99 23.27
CA ASP A 117 3.60 14.41 24.58
C ASP A 117 3.28 13.22 25.50
N ASN A 118 2.01 12.95 25.78
CA ASN A 118 1.54 11.82 26.59
C ASN A 118 0.79 10.76 25.74
N ASN A 119 0.93 10.82 24.41
CA ASN A 119 0.18 9.97 23.50
C ASN A 119 1.12 9.08 22.67
N ILE A 120 0.77 7.80 22.58
CA ILE A 120 1.39 6.84 21.67
C ILE A 120 0.55 6.72 20.40
N TYR A 121 1.16 6.96 19.26
CA TYR A 121 0.54 6.83 17.94
C TYR A 121 1.06 5.58 17.24
N ILE A 122 0.15 4.68 16.89
CA ILE A 122 0.45 3.48 16.11
C ILE A 122 0.04 3.75 14.67
N ILE A 123 1.02 3.89 13.80
CA ILE A 123 0.83 4.27 12.40
C ILE A 123 0.94 3.02 11.53
N LYS A 124 -0.11 2.81 10.73
CA LYS A 124 -0.18 1.77 9.70
C LYS A 124 -0.46 2.39 8.34
N VAL A 125 0.49 2.23 7.42
CA VAL A 125 0.37 2.65 6.03
C VAL A 125 -0.34 1.55 5.24
N THR A 126 -1.28 1.96 4.40
CA THR A 126 -1.96 1.06 3.46
C THR A 126 -2.23 1.79 2.16
N ILE A 127 -1.91 1.12 1.06
CA ILE A 127 -2.07 1.64 -0.30
C ILE A 127 -3.10 0.73 -0.99
N PRO A 128 -4.40 1.06 -0.96
CA PRO A 128 -5.40 0.31 -1.69
C PRO A 128 -5.18 0.44 -3.20
N PHE A 129 -5.74 -0.49 -3.97
CA PHE A 129 -5.62 -0.46 -5.44
C PHE A 129 -6.46 0.67 -6.03
N GLU A 130 -7.72 0.72 -5.61
CA GLU A 130 -8.64 1.77 -6.00
C GLU A 130 -8.36 3.05 -5.22
N ASN A 131 -8.52 4.18 -5.93
CA ASN A 131 -8.25 5.50 -5.39
C ASN A 131 -9.56 6.21 -5.00
N THR A 132 -10.50 5.48 -4.41
CA THR A 132 -11.81 5.98 -3.99
C THR A 132 -11.96 5.86 -2.47
N ARG A 133 -12.77 6.74 -1.86
CA ARG A 133 -13.04 6.68 -0.41
C ARG A 133 -13.59 5.32 0.03
N GLN A 134 -14.41 4.71 -0.82
CA GLN A 134 -14.97 3.37 -0.63
C GLN A 134 -13.91 2.26 -0.57
N ALA A 135 -12.74 2.46 -1.17
CA ALA A 135 -11.61 1.53 -1.05
C ALA A 135 -10.78 1.78 0.21
N PHE A 136 -10.64 3.05 0.63
CA PHE A 136 -9.86 3.42 1.81
C PHE A 136 -10.52 2.98 3.12
N ASN A 137 -11.84 3.17 3.28
CA ASN A 137 -12.51 2.86 4.56
C ASN A 137 -12.39 1.38 4.95
N PRO A 138 -12.72 0.39 4.09
CA PRO A 138 -12.59 -1.02 4.44
C PRO A 138 -11.13 -1.46 4.59
N ALA A 139 -10.20 -0.83 3.86
CA ALA A 139 -8.77 -1.08 4.04
C ALA A 139 -8.28 -0.61 5.41
N ARG A 140 -8.73 0.56 5.86
CA ARG A 140 -8.46 1.10 7.20
C ARG A 140 -9.06 0.21 8.28
N GLU A 141 -10.33 -0.15 8.18
CA GLU A 141 -11.03 -0.99 9.17
C GLU A 141 -10.32 -2.33 9.38
N ARG A 142 -9.97 -3.02 8.29
CA ARG A 142 -9.20 -4.28 8.37
C ARG A 142 -7.86 -4.12 9.07
N LYS A 143 -7.19 -2.99 8.87
CA LYS A 143 -5.91 -2.69 9.52
C LYS A 143 -6.09 -2.35 11.00
N VAL A 144 -7.10 -1.56 11.36
CA VAL A 144 -7.43 -1.29 12.76
C VAL A 144 -7.73 -2.60 13.47
N PHE A 145 -8.64 -3.41 12.93
CA PHE A 145 -9.02 -4.70 13.51
C PHE A 145 -7.82 -5.62 13.73
N LYS A 146 -6.93 -5.76 12.74
CA LYS A 146 -5.72 -6.59 12.85
C LYS A 146 -4.74 -6.13 13.95
N ASN A 147 -4.75 -4.85 14.29
CA ASN A 147 -3.77 -4.25 15.22
C ASN A 147 -4.41 -3.83 16.55
N LEU A 148 -5.63 -4.29 16.86
CA LEU A 148 -6.28 -4.01 18.15
C LEU A 148 -5.42 -4.46 19.33
N ASP A 149 -4.76 -5.61 19.22
CA ASP A 149 -3.86 -6.12 20.26
C ASP A 149 -2.70 -5.17 20.59
N LEU A 150 -2.21 -4.40 19.61
CA LEU A 150 -1.15 -3.41 19.86
C LEU A 150 -1.66 -2.25 20.74
N LEU A 151 -2.92 -1.85 20.57
CA LEU A 151 -3.52 -0.80 21.42
C LEU A 151 -3.55 -1.26 22.87
N HIS A 152 -3.99 -2.50 23.11
CA HIS A 152 -4.02 -3.09 24.45
C HIS A 152 -2.61 -3.21 25.06
N HIS A 153 -1.62 -3.61 24.25
CA HIS A 153 -0.23 -3.70 24.71
C HIS A 153 0.30 -2.34 25.19
N PHE A 154 0.22 -1.30 24.35
CA PHE A 154 0.74 0.03 24.71
C PHE A 154 -0.09 0.73 25.79
N SER A 155 -1.39 0.43 25.94
CA SER A 155 -2.20 0.97 27.03
C SER A 155 -1.85 0.36 28.40
N THR A 156 -1.41 -0.90 28.42
CA THR A 156 -1.18 -1.65 29.66
C THR A 156 0.25 -1.52 30.17
N PHE A 157 1.23 -1.58 29.27
CA PHE A 157 2.64 -1.62 29.63
C PHE A 157 3.33 -0.26 29.50
N GLY A 158 2.67 0.74 28.92
CA GLY A 158 3.30 2.02 28.59
C GLY A 158 4.45 1.82 27.60
N PHE A 159 5.34 2.80 27.56
CA PHE A 159 6.66 2.66 26.95
C PHE A 159 7.73 2.77 28.03
#